data_AF-A0A437SY52-F1
#
_entry.id   AF-A0A437SY52-F1
#
_cell.length_a   1.000
_cell.length_b   1.000
_cell.length_c   1.000
_cell.angle_alpha   90.00
_cell.angle_beta   90.00
_cell.angle_gamma   90.00
#
_symmetry.space_group_name_H-M   'P 1'
#
loop_
_entity.id
_entity.type
_entity.pdbx_description
1 polymer ?
#
loop_
_entity_poly.entity_id
_entity_poly.type
_entity_poly.pdbx_seq_one_letter_code
_entity_poly.pdbx_strand_id
1 'polypeptide(L)'
;MNKSNPFIKYTDHLAETLQEKNDAYGDSFGKSLDEDGLLVLKIRLGDKFNRISSLIKKGELKENDESLEDTLLDLAGYSILGLKWLKEKEND
;
A
#
# COMPACT_ATOMS: atom_id res chain seq x y z
N MET A 1 25.59 1.40 -20.84
CA MET A 1 25.58 1.51 -19.37
C MET A 1 24.38 2.35 -18.95
N ASN A 2 23.65 1.86 -17.95
CA ASN A 2 22.50 2.47 -17.24
C ASN A 2 21.49 3.28 -18.06
N LYS A 3 20.48 2.59 -18.61
CA LYS A 3 19.14 3.18 -18.61
C LYS A 3 18.77 3.35 -17.13
N SER A 4 18.72 4.59 -16.65
CA SER A 4 18.19 4.90 -15.33
C SER A 4 16.84 4.19 -15.17
N ASN A 5 16.68 3.39 -14.12
CA ASN A 5 15.44 2.66 -13.87
C ASN A 5 14.35 3.70 -13.51
N PRO A 6 13.37 3.96 -14.39
CA PRO A 6 12.39 5.01 -14.17
C PRO A 6 11.42 4.69 -13.03
N PHE A 7 11.40 3.44 -12.55
CA PHE A 7 10.54 3.00 -11.46
C PHE A 7 11.06 3.42 -10.09
N ILE A 8 12.35 3.72 -9.96
CA ILE A 8 13.01 4.10 -8.69
C ILE A 8 12.25 5.25 -8.02
N LYS A 9 11.90 6.31 -8.76
CA LYS A 9 11.20 7.45 -8.18
C LYS A 9 9.85 7.09 -7.53
N TYR A 10 9.15 6.08 -8.05
CA TYR A 10 7.86 5.64 -7.49
C TYR A 10 8.07 4.74 -6.28
N THR A 11 9.08 3.87 -6.33
CA THR A 11 9.39 2.96 -5.22
C THR A 11 10.05 3.67 -4.04
N ASP A 12 10.91 4.66 -4.31
CA ASP A 12 11.55 5.49 -3.28
C ASP A 12 10.49 6.35 -2.58
N HIS A 13 9.62 7.01 -3.35
CA HIS A 13 8.49 7.76 -2.79
C HIS A 13 7.55 6.87 -1.96
N LEU A 14 7.26 5.65 -2.43
CA LEU A 14 6.46 4.69 -1.66
C LEU A 14 7.18 4.31 -0.36
N ALA A 15 8.49 4.05 -0.40
CA ALA A 15 9.27 3.70 0.79
C ALA A 15 9.27 4.85 1.82
N GLU A 16 9.49 6.09 1.38
CA GLU A 16 9.39 7.29 2.21
C GLU A 16 8.00 7.41 2.85
N THR A 17 6.94 7.28 2.05
CA THR A 17 5.54 7.36 2.53
C THR A 17 5.24 6.29 3.57
N LEU A 18 5.71 5.05 3.36
CA LEU A 18 5.52 3.95 4.32
C LEU A 18 6.28 4.22 5.62
N GLN A 19 7.50 4.75 5.54
CA GLN A 19 8.31 5.12 6.70
C GLN A 19 7.63 6.24 7.50
N GLU A 20 7.20 7.32 6.84
CA GLU A 20 6.48 8.44 7.48
C GLU A 20 5.21 7.96 8.20
N LYS A 21 4.42 7.09 7.54
CA LYS A 21 3.23 6.48 8.16
C LYS A 21 3.58 5.61 9.37
N ASN A 22 4.64 4.82 9.26
CA ASN A 22 5.11 3.98 10.36
C ASN A 22 5.64 4.81 11.54
N ASP A 23 6.28 5.96 11.30
CA ASP A 23 6.73 6.87 12.34
C ASP A 23 5.54 7.60 13.01
N ALA A 24 4.50 7.95 12.24
CA ALA A 24 3.32 8.64 12.75
C ALA A 24 2.36 7.72 13.54
N TYR A 25 2.15 6.48 13.08
CA TYR A 25 1.13 5.58 13.63
C TYR A 25 1.71 4.32 14.28
N GLY A 26 3.04 4.14 14.25
CA GLY A 26 3.70 2.87 14.57
C GLY A 26 3.38 1.78 13.54
N ASP A 27 3.80 0.55 13.83
CA ASP A 27 3.47 -0.63 13.02
C ASP A 27 2.01 -1.09 13.26
N SER A 28 1.06 -0.18 13.08
CA SER A 28 -0.37 -0.43 13.32
C SER A 28 -0.91 -1.53 12.40
N PHE A 29 -0.39 -1.63 11.17
CA PHE A 29 -0.84 -2.65 10.24
C PHE A 29 -0.28 -4.04 10.58
N GLY A 30 1.00 -4.15 10.95
CA GLY A 30 1.57 -5.40 11.45
C GLY A 30 0.82 -5.91 12.69
N LYS A 31 0.47 -5.02 13.61
CA LYS A 31 -0.37 -5.36 14.79
C LYS A 31 -1.73 -5.92 14.41
N SER A 32 -2.43 -5.31 13.44
CA SER A 32 -3.71 -5.86 12.97
C SER A 32 -3.54 -7.23 12.31
N LEU A 33 -2.42 -7.49 11.63
CA LEU A 33 -2.14 -8.82 11.08
C LEU A 33 -1.82 -9.84 12.18
N ASP A 34 -1.15 -9.43 13.26
CA ASP A 34 -0.91 -10.29 14.42
C ASP A 34 -2.21 -10.65 15.16
N GLU A 35 -3.14 -9.69 15.28
CA GLU A 35 -4.41 -9.86 15.99
C GLU A 35 -5.46 -10.62 15.16
N ASP A 36 -5.67 -10.22 13.90
CA ASP A 36 -6.79 -10.66 13.07
C ASP A 36 -6.37 -11.51 11.85
N GLY A 37 -5.06 -11.68 11.64
CA GLY A 37 -4.50 -12.51 10.58
C GLY A 37 -4.65 -11.95 9.16
N LEU A 38 -4.35 -12.80 8.18
CA LEU A 38 -4.30 -12.44 6.75
C LEU A 38 -5.64 -11.96 6.16
N LEU A 39 -6.75 -12.12 6.87
CA LEU A 39 -8.04 -11.58 6.43
C LEU A 39 -8.00 -10.04 6.36
N VAL A 40 -7.29 -9.38 7.27
CA VAL A 40 -7.11 -7.92 7.23
C VAL A 40 -6.41 -7.48 5.95
N LEU A 41 -5.33 -8.16 5.56
CA LEU A 41 -4.62 -7.89 4.31
C LEU A 41 -5.56 -7.99 3.10
N LYS A 42 -6.33 -9.08 3.02
CA LYS A 42 -7.30 -9.29 1.93
C LYS A 42 -8.33 -8.15 1.87
N ILE A 43 -8.88 -7.73 3.01
CA ILE A 43 -9.87 -6.66 3.09
C ILE A 43 -9.26 -5.34 2.60
N ARG A 44 -8.09 -4.94 3.13
CA ARG A 44 -7.45 -3.66 2.77
C ARG A 44 -7.08 -3.57 1.29
N LEU A 45 -6.56 -4.65 0.71
CA LEU A 45 -6.29 -4.71 -0.72
C LEU A 45 -7.60 -4.64 -1.53
N GLY A 46 -8.64 -5.35 -1.08
CA GLY A 46 -9.98 -5.32 -1.68
C GLY A 46 -10.59 -3.92 -1.70
N ASP A 47 -10.49 -3.17 -0.59
CA ASP A 47 -10.99 -1.80 -0.49
C ASP A 47 -10.34 -0.89 -1.54
N LYS A 48 -9.02 -0.97 -1.68
CA LYS A 48 -8.25 -0.17 -2.66
C LYS A 48 -8.57 -0.57 -4.10
N PHE A 49 -8.66 -1.86 -4.38
CA PHE A 49 -9.05 -2.35 -5.70
C PHE A 49 -10.48 -1.93 -6.10
N ASN A 50 -11.43 -1.98 -5.15
CA ASN A 50 -12.80 -1.54 -5.37
C ASN A 50 -12.86 -0.04 -5.65
N ARG A 51 -12.06 0.77 -4.95
CA ARG A 51 -11.94 2.21 -5.21
C ARG A 51 -11.38 2.51 -6.60
N ILE A 52 -10.31 1.84 -7.02
CA ILE A 52 -9.76 1.93 -8.39
C ILE A 52 -10.87 1.62 -9.41
N SER A 53 -11.61 0.53 -9.19
CA SER A 53 -12.71 0.12 -10.07
C SER A 53 -13.83 1.15 -10.14
N SER A 54 -14.15 1.82 -9.02
CA SER A 54 -15.15 2.90 -8.96
C SER A 54 -14.71 4.10 -9.79
N LEU A 55 -13.48 4.59 -9.58
CA LEU A 55 -12.92 5.75 -10.29
C LEU A 55 -12.88 5.53 -11.81
N ILE A 56 -12.41 4.35 -12.24
CA ILE A 56 -12.40 3.97 -13.66
C ILE A 56 -13.81 3.96 -14.25
N LYS A 57 -14.80 3.38 -13.55
CA LYS A 57 -16.18 3.32 -14.04
C LYS A 57 -16.82 4.69 -14.19
N LYS A 58 -16.49 5.63 -13.31
CA LYS A 58 -16.97 7.02 -13.37
C LYS A 58 -16.25 7.86 -14.42
N GLY A 59 -15.10 7.40 -14.91
CA GLY A 59 -14.21 8.21 -15.76
C GLY A 59 -13.55 9.35 -14.98
N GLU A 60 -13.40 9.20 -13.67
CA GLU A 60 -12.83 10.20 -12.77
C GLU A 60 -11.42 9.79 -12.35
N LEU A 61 -10.50 10.75 -12.25
CA LEU A 61 -9.14 10.52 -11.75
C LEU A 61 -9.01 10.82 -10.25
N LYS A 62 -10.06 11.35 -9.63
CA LYS A 62 -10.08 11.74 -8.21
C LYS A 62 -11.52 11.82 -7.72
N GLU A 63 -11.74 11.34 -6.49
CA GLU A 63 -13.01 11.46 -5.77
C GLU A 63 -12.71 11.98 -4.36
N ASN A 64 -13.26 13.14 -4.01
CA ASN A 64 -12.90 13.93 -2.82
C ASN A 64 -11.39 14.24 -2.80
N ASP A 65 -10.71 14.00 -1.68
CA ASP A 65 -9.28 14.25 -1.52
C ASP A 65 -8.39 13.07 -1.93
N GLU A 66 -8.96 11.94 -2.34
CA GLU A 66 -8.21 10.72 -2.69
C GLU A 66 -8.19 10.49 -4.21
N SER A 67 -7.02 10.62 -4.83
CA SER A 67 -6.83 10.41 -6.27
C SER A 67 -6.65 8.94 -6.67
N LEU A 68 -6.77 8.64 -7.96
CA LEU A 68 -6.44 7.32 -8.52
C LEU A 68 -4.96 6.98 -8.28
N GLU A 69 -4.08 7.97 -8.38
CA GLU A 69 -2.64 7.80 -8.11
C GLU A 69 -2.39 7.42 -6.65
N ASP A 70 -2.99 8.15 -5.70
CA ASP A 70 -2.90 7.82 -4.26
C ASP A 70 -3.43 6.41 -3.99
N THR A 71 -4.54 6.04 -4.62
CA THR A 71 -5.14 4.72 -4.45
C THR A 71 -4.25 3.59 -4.98
N LEU A 72 -3.54 3.83 -6.10
CA LEU A 72 -2.58 2.88 -6.67
C LEU A 72 -1.34 2.74 -5.76
N LEU A 73 -0.82 3.85 -5.24
CA LEU A 73 0.29 3.85 -4.28
C LEU A 73 -0.10 3.15 -2.98
N ASP A 74 -1.30 3.37 -2.46
CA ASP A 74 -1.80 2.68 -1.27
C ASP A 74 -1.94 1.17 -1.51
N LEU A 75 -2.45 0.74 -2.68
CA LEU A 75 -2.54 -0.69 -3.01
C LEU A 75 -1.14 -1.35 -3.04
N ALA A 76 -0.16 -0.67 -3.62
CA ALA A 76 1.23 -1.12 -3.60
C ALA A 76 1.78 -1.14 -2.17
N GLY A 77 1.50 -0.11 -1.37
CA GLY A 77 1.92 0.01 0.02
C GLY A 77 1.39 -1.13 0.90
N TYR A 78 0.09 -1.41 0.86
CA TYR A 78 -0.50 -2.53 1.61
C TYR A 78 0.07 -3.89 1.16
N SER A 79 0.40 -4.05 -0.12
CA SER A 79 1.06 -5.27 -0.61
C SER A 79 2.47 -5.43 -0.04
N ILE A 80 3.25 -4.34 0.02
CA ILE A 80 4.60 -4.35 0.61
C ILE A 80 4.56 -4.56 2.12
N LEU A 81 3.63 -3.92 2.83
CA LEU A 81 3.47 -4.12 4.27
C LEU A 81 3.11 -5.57 4.60
N GLY A 82 2.21 -6.19 3.83
CA GLY A 82 1.88 -7.61 3.99
C GLY A 82 3.08 -8.52 3.70
N LEU A 83 3.87 -8.22 2.67
CA LEU A 83 5.10 -8.95 2.36
C LEU A 83 6.14 -8.83 3.49
N LYS A 84 6.35 -7.61 4.02
CA LYS A 84 7.24 -7.36 5.16
C LYS A 84 6.84 -8.22 6.35
N TRP A 85 5.56 -8.17 6.73
CA TRP A 85 5.05 -8.96 7.86
C TRP A 85 5.25 -10.48 7.66
N LEU A 86 4.95 -11.00 6.46
CA LEU A 86 5.18 -12.42 6.14
C LEU A 86 6.66 -12.80 6.28
N LYS A 87 7.57 -11.93 5.82
CA LYS A 87 9.01 -12.15 5.92
C LYS A 87 9.52 -12.09 7.36
N GLU A 88 8.93 -11.23 8.19
CA GLU A 88 9.27 -11.16 9.61
C GLU A 88 8.82 -12.44 10.33
N LYS A 89 7.62 -12.96 10.04
CA LYS A 89 7.12 -14.23 10.61
C LYS A 89 7.86 -15.49 10.14
N GLU A 90 8.42 -15.49 8.93
CA GLU A 90 9.26 -16.61 8.45
C GLU A 90 10.61 -16.69 9.17
N ASN A 91 11.06 -15.59 9.78
CA ASN A 91 12.34 -15.50 10.47
C ASN A 91 12.22 -15.60 12.01
N ASP A 92 11.00 -15.76 12.54
CA ASP A 92 10.68 -16.06 13.94
C ASP A 92 10.59 -17.58 14.19
#